data_AF-A0A968M1X7-F1
#
_entry.id   AF-A0A968M1X7-F1
#
_cell.length_a   1.000
_cell.length_b   1.000
_cell.length_c   1.000
_cell.angle_alpha   90.00
_cell.angle_beta   90.00
_cell.angle_gamma   90.00
#
_symmetry.space_group_name_H-M   'P 1'
#
loop_
_entity.id
_entity.type
_entity.pdbx_description
1 polymer ?
#
loop_
_entity_poly.entity_id
_entity_poly.type
_entity_poly.pdbx_seq_one_letter_code
_entity_poly.pdbx_strand_id
1 'polypeptide(L)'
;MFKQSTGLSPHRYVIQHRIERAKELLHCQELSISDISTQLGFADHSHFTRYFKRIIGVTPKQFVNSSHQLLVGFLSAYENSFFKASKMRRSILLG
;
A
#
# COMPACT_ATOMS: atom_id res chain seq x y z
N MET A 1 -16.13 -17.34 23.01
CA MET A 1 -15.70 -18.10 21.81
C MET A 1 -14.86 -17.26 20.83
N PHE A 2 -15.35 -16.22 20.14
CA PHE A 2 -14.53 -15.50 19.13
C PHE A 2 -13.26 -14.80 19.66
N LYS A 3 -13.36 -14.10 20.81
CA LYS A 3 -12.20 -13.45 21.45
C LYS A 3 -11.22 -14.48 22.05
N GLN A 4 -11.70 -15.66 22.43
CA GLN A 4 -10.86 -16.74 22.95
C GLN A 4 -10.06 -17.44 21.84
N SER A 5 -10.56 -17.44 20.59
CA SER A 5 -9.86 -18.03 19.44
C SER A 5 -8.95 -17.05 18.70
N THR A 6 -9.32 -15.77 18.62
CA THR A 6 -8.57 -14.76 17.85
C THR A 6 -7.82 -13.73 18.71
N GLY A 7 -8.08 -13.69 20.02
CA GLY A 7 -7.57 -12.65 20.91
C GLY A 7 -8.23 -11.26 20.75
N LEU A 8 -9.06 -11.07 19.71
CA LEU A 8 -9.66 -9.80 19.32
C LEU A 8 -11.17 -9.79 19.50
N SER A 9 -11.76 -8.60 19.68
CA SER A 9 -13.22 -8.49 19.53
C SER A 9 -13.60 -8.63 18.05
N PRO A 10 -14.78 -9.18 17.73
CA PRO A 10 -15.23 -9.34 16.34
C PRO A 10 -15.13 -8.05 15.53
N HIS A 11 -15.53 -6.91 16.12
CA HIS A 11 -15.43 -5.60 15.47
C HIS A 11 -13.97 -5.23 15.12
N ARG A 12 -13.02 -5.47 16.03
CA ARG A 12 -11.60 -5.17 15.78
C ARG A 12 -11.04 -6.02 14.64
N TYR A 13 -11.39 -7.30 14.63
CA TYR A 13 -10.99 -8.23 13.58
C TYR A 13 -11.52 -7.80 12.20
N VAL A 14 -12.81 -7.47 12.11
CA VAL A 14 -13.43 -6.99 10.85
C VAL A 14 -12.78 -5.71 10.37
N ILE A 15 -12.53 -4.74 11.26
CA ILE A 15 -11.86 -3.49 10.90
C ILE A 15 -10.45 -3.76 10.38
N GLN A 16 -9.69 -4.66 11.02
CA GLN A 16 -8.34 -5.00 10.59
C GLN A 16 -8.33 -5.58 9.17
N HIS A 17 -9.20 -6.56 8.89
CA HIS A 17 -9.32 -7.13 7.55
C HIS A 17 -9.77 -6.12 6.48
N ARG A 18 -10.67 -5.20 6.84
CA ARG A 18 -11.07 -4.11 5.92
C ARG A 18 -9.87 -3.21 5.59
N ILE A 19 -9.05 -2.86 6.58
CA ILE A 19 -7.86 -2.03 6.35
C ILE A 19 -6.81 -2.77 5.52
N GLU A 20 -6.63 -4.07 5.71
CA GLU A 20 -5.74 -4.89 4.87
C GLU A 20 -6.19 -4.85 3.41
N ARG A 21 -7.48 -5.10 3.15
CA ARG A 21 -8.05 -5.01 1.80
C ARG A 21 -7.96 -3.60 1.21
N ALA A 22 -8.10 -2.56 2.03
CA ALA A 22 -7.94 -1.17 1.59
C ALA A 22 -6.55 -0.90 1.02
N LYS A 23 -5.49 -1.47 1.61
CA LYS A 23 -4.12 -1.29 1.12
C LYS A 23 -3.94 -1.80 -0.31
N GLU A 24 -4.56 -2.94 -0.62
CA GLU A 24 -4.51 -3.55 -1.95
C GLU A 24 -5.24 -2.67 -2.96
N LEU A 25 -6.47 -2.24 -2.65
CA LEU A 25 -7.28 -1.39 -3.51
C LEU A 25 -6.62 -0.02 -3.77
N LEU A 26 -5.99 0.57 -2.75
CA LEU A 26 -5.26 1.82 -2.88
C LEU A 26 -4.02 1.72 -3.78
N HIS A 27 -3.44 0.53 -3.95
CA HIS A 27 -2.32 0.32 -4.89
C HIS A 27 -2.78 0.22 -6.34
N CYS A 28 -3.98 -0.33 -6.59
CA CYS A 28 -4.51 -0.47 -7.95
C CYS A 28 -4.90 0.89 -8.58
N GLN A 29 -5.15 1.94 -7.78
CA GLN A 29 -5.50 3.31 -8.21
C GLN A 29 -6.75 3.43 -9.10
N GLU A 30 -7.55 2.37 -9.27
CA GLU A 30 -8.77 2.38 -10.08
C GLU A 30 -9.97 3.04 -9.37
N LEU A 31 -9.91 3.15 -8.05
CA LEU A 31 -11.01 3.64 -7.21
C LEU A 31 -10.58 4.86 -6.39
N SER A 32 -11.51 5.81 -6.23
CA SER A 32 -11.27 6.93 -5.32
C SER A 32 -11.24 6.44 -3.87
N ILE A 33 -10.57 7.20 -2.99
CA ILE A 33 -10.54 6.89 -1.54
C ILE A 33 -11.96 6.83 -0.96
N SER A 34 -12.89 7.61 -1.50
CA SER A 34 -14.31 7.61 -1.11
C SER A 34 -15.00 6.31 -1.51
N ASP A 35 -14.78 5.83 -2.74
CA ASP A 35 -15.39 4.59 -3.23
C ASP A 35 -14.87 3.38 -2.46
N ILE A 36 -13.56 3.35 -2.17
CA ILE A 36 -12.94 2.31 -1.34
C ILE A 36 -13.57 2.29 0.06
N SER A 37 -13.81 3.46 0.67
CA SER A 37 -14.47 3.56 1.98
C SER A 37 -15.86 2.92 1.96
N THR A 38 -16.67 3.26 0.95
CA THR A 38 -18.03 2.73 0.77
C THR A 38 -18.01 1.23 0.52
N GLN A 39 -17.15 0.75 -0.39
CA GLN A 39 -17.03 -0.66 -0.75
C GLN A 39 -16.62 -1.54 0.43
N LEU A 40 -15.78 -1.03 1.32
CA LEU A 40 -15.35 -1.74 2.53
C LEU A 40 -16.32 -1.60 3.71
N GLY A 41 -17.48 -0.96 3.49
CA GLY A 41 -18.54 -0.83 4.48
C GLY A 41 -18.21 0.10 5.63
N PHE A 42 -17.38 1.12 5.42
CA PHE A 42 -17.24 2.23 6.36
C PHE A 42 -18.38 3.22 6.17
N ALA A 43 -18.88 3.77 7.28
CA ALA A 43 -19.97 4.76 7.26
C ALA A 43 -19.67 5.99 6.39
N ASP A 44 -18.42 6.46 6.41
CA ASP A 44 -17.96 7.60 5.63
C ASP A 44 -16.43 7.61 5.50
N HIS A 45 -15.94 8.52 4.64
CA HIS A 45 -14.51 8.74 4.39
C HIS A 45 -13.72 9.09 5.67
N SER A 46 -14.29 9.86 6.59
CA SER A 46 -13.62 10.27 7.83
C SER A 46 -13.44 9.10 8.79
N HIS A 47 -14.44 8.22 8.87
CA HIS A 47 -14.41 6.99 9.64
C HIS A 47 -13.33 6.05 9.11
N PHE A 48 -13.31 5.82 7.79
CA PHE A 48 -12.25 5.05 7.12
C PHE A 48 -10.86 5.64 7.39
N THR A 49 -10.67 6.94 7.12
CA THR A 49 -9.37 7.62 7.29
C THR A 49 -8.84 7.52 8.72
N ARG A 50 -9.73 7.64 9.72
CA ARG A 50 -9.36 7.51 11.14
C ARG A 50 -8.85 6.12 11.47
N TYR A 51 -9.56 5.07 11.04
CA TYR A 51 -9.15 3.69 11.30
C TYR A 51 -7.90 3.31 10.51
N PHE A 52 -7.81 3.73 9.25
CA PHE A 52 -6.65 3.50 8.41
C PHE A 52 -5.40 4.15 9.03
N LYS A 53 -5.46 5.44 9.39
CA LYS A 53 -4.35 6.13 10.06
C LYS A 53 -3.99 5.49 11.39
N ARG A 54 -4.98 5.08 12.18
CA ARG A 54 -4.73 4.42 13.47
C ARG A 54 -3.99 3.09 13.33
N ILE A 55 -4.28 2.32 12.28
CA ILE A 55 -3.73 0.97 12.09
C ILE A 55 -2.43 1.00 11.27
N ILE A 56 -2.34 1.85 10.24
CA ILE A 56 -1.22 1.93 9.30
C ILE A 56 -0.22 3.04 9.68
N GLY A 57 -0.62 4.01 10.48
CA GLY A 57 0.22 5.14 10.93
C GLY A 57 0.13 6.38 10.03
N VAL A 58 -0.30 6.23 8.78
CA VAL A 58 -0.47 7.33 7.80
C VAL A 58 -1.87 7.37 7.22
N THR A 59 -2.28 8.52 6.68
CA THR A 59 -3.59 8.63 6.00
C THR A 59 -3.60 7.83 4.68
N PRO A 60 -4.78 7.40 4.19
CA PRO A 60 -4.89 6.73 2.88
C PRO A 60 -4.26 7.54 1.75
N LYS A 61 -4.48 8.86 1.74
CA LYS A 61 -3.89 9.77 0.73
C LYS A 61 -2.36 9.78 0.79
N GLN A 62 -1.78 9.88 1.98
CA GLN A 62 -0.34 9.79 2.16
C GLN A 62 0.20 8.43 1.71
N PHE A 63 -0.50 7.34 2.04
CA PHE A 63 -0.11 5.98 1.64
C PHE A 63 0.01 5.84 0.13
N VAL A 64 -0.99 6.30 -0.64
CA VAL A 64 -0.95 6.30 -2.11
C VAL A 64 0.21 7.15 -2.64
N ASN A 65 0.39 8.36 -2.10
CA ASN A 65 1.47 9.26 -2.52
C ASN A 65 2.87 8.67 -2.22
N SER A 66 3.02 7.95 -1.10
CA SER A 66 4.27 7.29 -0.73
C SER A 66 4.58 6.06 -1.59
N SER A 67 3.56 5.28 -2.02
CA SER A 67 3.77 4.18 -2.95
C SER A 67 4.33 4.66 -4.30
N HIS A 68 3.92 5.85 -4.75
CA HIS A 68 4.51 6.49 -5.93
C HIS A 68 6.00 6.82 -5.70
N GLN A 69 6.40 7.15 -4.48
CA GLN A 69 7.79 7.49 -4.15
C GLN A 69 8.68 6.27 -3.94
N LEU A 70 8.14 5.17 -3.41
CA LEU A 70 8.88 3.91 -3.28
C LEU A 70 9.07 3.23 -4.64
N LEU A 71 8.06 3.16 -5.52
CA LEU A 71 8.23 2.57 -6.85
C LEU A 71 9.08 3.46 -7.78
N VAL A 72 8.89 4.78 -7.81
CA VAL A 72 9.75 5.67 -8.60
C VAL A 72 11.18 5.68 -8.04
N GLY A 73 11.34 5.61 -6.71
CA GLY A 73 12.65 5.46 -6.06
C GLY A 73 13.32 4.11 -6.37
N PHE A 74 12.56 3.01 -6.37
CA PHE A 74 13.07 1.68 -6.72
C PHE A 74 13.39 1.55 -8.21
N LEU A 75 12.53 2.05 -9.10
CA LEU A 75 12.71 2.01 -10.56
C LEU A 75 13.85 2.93 -11.01
N SER A 76 13.96 4.13 -10.45
CA SER A 76 15.11 5.01 -10.71
C SER A 76 16.41 4.44 -10.15
N ALA A 77 16.39 3.81 -8.96
CA ALA A 77 17.55 3.09 -8.43
C ALA A 77 17.90 1.85 -9.29
N TYR A 78 16.90 1.16 -9.83
CA TYR A 78 17.08 0.00 -10.72
C TYR A 78 17.61 0.41 -12.09
N GLU A 79 17.08 1.46 -12.74
CA GLU A 79 17.58 1.95 -14.02
C GLU A 79 19.05 2.41 -13.90
N ASN A 80 19.41 3.08 -12.81
CA ASN A 80 20.78 3.51 -12.57
C ASN A 80 21.74 2.34 -12.31
N SER A 81 21.32 1.33 -11.54
CA SER A 81 22.10 0.11 -11.32
C SER A 81 22.19 -0.77 -12.57
N PHE A 82 21.12 -0.88 -13.35
CA PHE A 82 21.04 -1.66 -14.58
C PHE A 82 21.87 -1.03 -15.69
N PHE A 83 21.85 0.30 -15.84
CA PHE A 83 22.65 1.00 -16.85
C PHE A 83 24.15 0.96 -16.52
N LYS A 84 24.54 1.03 -15.22
CA LYS A 84 25.92 0.79 -14.78
C LYS A 84 26.38 -0.65 -15.05
N ALA A 85 25.54 -1.65 -14.77
CA ALA A 85 25.86 -3.06 -15.01
C ALA A 85 25.93 -3.39 -16.53
N SER A 86 25.07 -2.77 -17.34
CA SER A 86 25.05 -2.95 -18.80
C SER A 86 26.26 -2.31 -19.49
N LYS A 87 26.74 -1.15 -19.00
CA LYS A 87 27.98 -0.52 -19.52
C LYS A 87 29.23 -1.37 -19.26
N MET A 88 29.21 -2.25 -18.26
CA MET A 88 30.31 -3.18 -17.96
C MET A 88 30.44 -4.34 -18.97
N ARG A 89 29.36 -4.71 -19.68
CA ARG A 89 29.39 -5.82 -20.66
C ARG A 89 29.83 -5.44 -22.07
N ARG A 90 29.96 -4.14 -22.41
CA ARG A 90 30.47 -3.72 -23.73
C ARG A 90 31.99 -3.50 -23.79
N SER A 91 32.71 -3.47 -22.67
CA SER A 91 34.18 -3.36 -22.69
C SER A 91 34.91 -4.72 -22.69
N ILE A 92 34.19 -5.84 -22.79
CA ILE A 92 34.77 -7.20 -22.77
C ILE A 92 34.44 -8.00 -24.06
N LEU A 93 33.69 -7.43 -25.01
CA LEU A 93 33.32 -8.11 -26.27
C LEU A 93 33.83 -7.40 -27.55
N LEU A 94 34.80 -6.49 -27.42
CA LEU A 94 35.55 -5.93 -28.56
C LEU A 94 37.06 -5.98 -28.30
N GLY A 95 37.54 -7.17 -27.94
CA GLY A 95 38.95 -7.57 -27.94
C GLY A 95 39.08 -8.93 -28.60
#